data_AF-A0A925R8R2-F1
#
_entry.id   AF-A0A925R8R2-F1
#
_cell.length_a   1.000
_cell.length_b   1.000
_cell.length_c   1.000
_cell.angle_alpha   90.00
_cell.angle_beta   90.00
_cell.angle_gamma   90.00
#
_symmetry.space_group_name_H-M   'P 1'
#
loop_
_entity.id
_entity.type
_entity.pdbx_description
1 polymer ?
#
loop_
_entity_poly.entity_id
_entity_poly.type
_entity_poly.pdbx_seq_one_letter_code
_entity_poly.pdbx_strand_id
1 'polypeptide(L)'
;MNRTGLPLPSVWKANIRGVDLNSNYPALWELQKRSEVEAGINSPAPRDYGGPRPLSEPESIALAEFTTNNDFSMVIAYHTQGRVIYYQFQNMAPPESLDYVRLFALASGYAYSENPEEASYAGYKDWFIQDFGRPGFTIEVGLGRNPIPIAQFNTIYNNNEEIMLMAPLLEPVGPMI
;
A
#
# COMPACT_ATOMS: atom_id res chain seq x y z
N MET A 1 -17.93 5.63 -12.08
CA MET A 1 -17.94 6.62 -13.20
C MET A 1 -16.59 7.32 -13.36
N ASN A 2 -16.11 7.54 -14.58
CA ASN A 2 -14.95 8.42 -14.83
C ASN A 2 -15.38 9.89 -14.76
N ARG A 3 -14.96 10.62 -13.72
CA ARG A 3 -15.32 12.03 -13.49
C ARG A 3 -14.28 13.03 -13.97
N THR A 4 -13.16 12.55 -14.50
CA THR A 4 -11.98 13.39 -14.79
C THR A 4 -11.99 14.02 -16.18
N GLY A 5 -12.84 13.54 -17.09
CA GLY A 5 -12.82 13.92 -18.50
C GLY A 5 -11.63 13.38 -19.30
N LEU A 6 -10.71 12.64 -18.66
CA LEU A 6 -9.54 12.05 -19.32
C LEU A 6 -9.85 10.67 -19.90
N PRO A 7 -9.05 10.18 -20.87
CA PRO A 7 -9.17 8.82 -21.38
C PRO A 7 -9.08 7.78 -20.26
N LEU A 8 -9.89 6.72 -20.33
CA LEU A 8 -9.90 5.64 -19.31
C LEU A 8 -8.50 5.08 -19.00
N PRO A 9 -7.62 4.79 -19.98
CA PRO A 9 -6.26 4.29 -19.70
C PRO A 9 -5.41 5.23 -18.85
N SER A 10 -5.72 6.53 -18.84
CA SER A 10 -4.99 7.54 -18.07
C SER A 10 -5.47 7.67 -16.62
N VAL A 11 -6.58 7.01 -16.25
CA VAL A 11 -7.20 7.15 -14.93
C VAL A 11 -7.61 5.83 -14.29
N TRP A 12 -7.42 4.71 -14.98
CA TRP A 12 -7.76 3.38 -14.51
C TRP A 12 -6.72 2.89 -13.48
N LYS A 13 -7.18 2.62 -12.27
CA LYS A 13 -6.46 2.06 -11.12
C LYS A 13 -7.12 0.79 -10.59
N ALA A 14 -8.44 0.69 -10.75
CA ALA A 14 -9.25 -0.42 -10.27
C ALA A 14 -8.99 -1.74 -11.02
N ASN A 15 -9.48 -2.86 -10.47
CA ASN A 15 -9.59 -4.11 -11.21
C ASN A 15 -10.70 -4.03 -12.29
N ILE A 16 -10.90 -5.11 -13.06
CA ILE A 16 -11.88 -5.13 -14.17
C ILE A 16 -13.33 -4.89 -13.73
N ARG A 17 -13.65 -5.16 -12.45
CA ARG A 17 -14.97 -4.90 -11.85
C ARG A 17 -15.13 -3.47 -11.33
N GLY A 18 -14.11 -2.63 -11.49
CA GLY A 18 -14.12 -1.24 -11.04
C GLY A 18 -13.95 -1.08 -9.53
N VAL A 19 -13.27 -2.04 -8.87
CA VAL A 19 -12.89 -1.97 -7.46
C VAL A 19 -11.40 -1.67 -7.32
N ASP A 20 -11.07 -0.66 -6.51
CA ASP A 20 -9.71 -0.34 -6.11
C ASP A 20 -9.22 -1.37 -5.08
N LEU A 21 -8.30 -2.23 -5.51
CA LEU A 21 -7.84 -3.35 -4.69
C LEU A 21 -7.16 -2.89 -3.41
N ASN A 22 -6.47 -1.74 -3.41
CA ASN A 22 -5.84 -1.18 -2.22
C ASN A 22 -6.80 -0.36 -1.34
N SER A 23 -8.11 -0.52 -1.55
CA SER A 23 -9.16 -0.05 -0.65
C SER A 23 -10.15 -1.18 -0.32
N ASN A 24 -9.75 -2.44 -0.52
CA ASN A 24 -10.59 -3.61 -0.38
C ASN A 24 -10.19 -4.51 0.81
N TYR A 25 -9.28 -4.07 1.69
CA TYR A 25 -8.86 -4.84 2.88
C TYR A 25 -9.60 -4.41 4.15
N PRO A 26 -9.74 -5.28 5.18
CA PRO A 26 -10.50 -4.97 6.39
C PRO A 26 -9.74 -4.12 7.43
N ALA A 27 -8.99 -3.11 6.97
CA ALA A 27 -8.30 -2.14 7.81
C ALA A 27 -9.13 -0.86 7.96
N LEU A 28 -9.97 -0.78 9.00
CA LEU A 28 -10.92 0.32 9.17
C LEU A 28 -11.76 0.62 7.90
N TRP A 29 -12.15 -0.43 7.16
CA TRP A 29 -12.82 -0.33 5.86
C TRP A 29 -14.10 0.51 5.90
N GLU A 30 -14.85 0.48 7.00
CA GLU A 30 -16.05 1.30 7.16
C GLU A 30 -15.77 2.81 7.23
N LEU A 31 -14.55 3.22 7.65
CA LEU A 31 -14.11 4.61 7.55
C LEU A 31 -13.82 4.97 6.09
N GLN A 32 -13.07 4.12 5.38
CA GLN A 32 -12.84 4.28 3.95
C GLN A 32 -14.16 4.44 3.20
N LYS A 33 -15.13 3.57 3.51
CA LYS A 33 -16.41 3.51 2.82
C LYS A 33 -17.22 4.78 3.01
N ARG A 34 -17.20 5.36 4.20
CA ARG A 34 -17.85 6.66 4.46
C ARG A 34 -17.22 7.78 3.64
N SER A 35 -15.89 7.86 3.61
CA SER A 35 -15.19 8.86 2.79
C SER A 35 -15.44 8.69 1.30
N GLU A 36 -15.54 7.45 0.79
CA GLU A 36 -15.96 7.19 -0.60
C GLU A 36 -17.35 7.77 -0.89
N VAL A 37 -18.33 7.49 -0.02
CA VAL A 37 -19.72 7.96 -0.18
C VAL A 37 -19.79 9.49 -0.14
N GLU A 38 -19.05 10.12 0.78
CA GLU A 38 -18.95 11.59 0.89
C GLU A 38 -18.32 12.22 -0.36
N ALA A 39 -17.34 11.56 -0.98
CA ALA A 39 -16.79 11.93 -2.28
C ALA A 39 -17.71 11.56 -3.47
N GLY A 40 -18.89 10.99 -3.20
CA GLY A 40 -19.89 10.55 -4.17
C GLY A 40 -19.53 9.25 -4.90
N ILE A 41 -18.56 8.49 -4.44
CA ILE A 41 -18.09 7.23 -5.03
C ILE A 41 -18.93 6.07 -4.49
N ASN A 42 -20.09 5.85 -5.09
CA ASN A 42 -21.10 4.90 -4.59
C ASN A 42 -21.21 3.60 -5.40
N SER A 43 -20.40 3.44 -6.45
CA SER A 43 -20.49 2.32 -7.40
C SER A 43 -19.16 2.11 -8.10
N PRO A 44 -18.95 0.95 -8.77
CA PRO A 44 -17.78 0.68 -9.58
C PRO A 44 -17.28 1.88 -10.40
N ALA A 45 -15.98 2.15 -10.29
CA ALA A 45 -15.33 3.31 -10.88
C ALA A 45 -13.92 2.97 -11.36
N PRO A 46 -13.31 3.83 -12.21
CA PRO A 46 -11.93 3.62 -12.63
C PRO A 46 -10.93 3.59 -11.47
N ARG A 47 -11.27 4.15 -10.31
CA ARG A 47 -10.42 4.28 -9.13
C ARG A 47 -11.24 4.56 -7.88
N ASP A 48 -10.62 4.36 -6.72
CA ASP A 48 -11.06 4.81 -5.39
C ASP A 48 -12.38 4.20 -4.86
N TYR A 49 -13.04 3.27 -5.57
CA TYR A 49 -14.18 2.51 -5.05
C TYR A 49 -13.70 1.22 -4.39
N GLY A 50 -13.77 1.09 -3.07
CA GLY A 50 -13.28 -0.05 -2.30
C GLY A 50 -14.17 -1.30 -2.30
N GLY A 51 -15.17 -1.36 -3.18
CA GLY A 51 -16.06 -2.52 -3.32
C GLY A 51 -17.30 -2.47 -2.42
N PRO A 52 -18.15 -3.51 -2.46
CA PRO A 52 -19.37 -3.60 -1.65
C PRO A 52 -19.14 -4.04 -0.19
N ARG A 53 -18.00 -4.68 0.10
CA ARG A 53 -17.56 -5.15 1.42
C ARG A 53 -16.04 -5.40 1.39
N PRO A 54 -15.32 -5.43 2.52
CA PRO A 54 -13.92 -5.84 2.51
C PRO A 54 -13.80 -7.27 1.96
N LEU A 55 -12.70 -7.53 1.26
CA LEU A 55 -12.36 -8.80 0.61
C LEU A 55 -13.54 -9.30 -0.26
N SER A 56 -14.05 -8.41 -1.12
CA SER A 56 -15.08 -8.73 -2.11
C SER A 56 -14.49 -9.17 -3.45
N GLU A 57 -13.23 -8.82 -3.71
CA GLU A 57 -12.56 -9.13 -4.96
C GLU A 57 -11.69 -10.39 -4.84
N PRO A 58 -11.67 -11.26 -5.87
CA PRO A 58 -10.87 -12.48 -5.82
C PRO A 58 -9.37 -12.19 -5.65
N GLU A 59 -8.86 -11.07 -6.17
CA GLU A 59 -7.46 -10.68 -6.05
C GLU A 59 -7.08 -10.34 -4.60
N SER A 60 -7.92 -9.57 -3.90
CA SER A 60 -7.67 -9.20 -2.50
C SER A 60 -7.89 -10.39 -1.56
N ILE A 61 -8.89 -11.24 -1.82
CA ILE A 61 -9.10 -12.50 -1.11
C ILE A 61 -7.86 -13.38 -1.22
N ALA A 62 -7.34 -13.59 -2.45
CA ALA A 62 -6.19 -14.45 -2.66
C ALA A 62 -4.94 -13.96 -1.91
N LEU A 63 -4.67 -12.65 -1.91
CA LEU A 63 -3.52 -12.09 -1.18
C LEU A 63 -3.73 -12.16 0.35
N ALA A 64 -4.95 -11.91 0.83
CA ALA A 64 -5.29 -12.05 2.24
C ALA A 64 -5.12 -13.50 2.72
N GLU A 65 -5.67 -14.48 1.99
CA GLU A 65 -5.50 -15.91 2.29
C GLU A 65 -4.04 -16.33 2.26
N PHE A 66 -3.27 -15.91 1.26
CA PHE A 66 -1.84 -16.18 1.18
C PHE A 66 -1.09 -15.60 2.38
N THR A 67 -1.42 -14.37 2.78
CA THR A 67 -0.78 -13.72 3.94
C THR A 67 -1.14 -14.42 5.25
N THR A 68 -2.42 -14.76 5.46
CA THR A 68 -2.88 -15.45 6.67
C THR A 68 -2.33 -16.88 6.79
N ASN A 69 -2.11 -17.57 5.68
CA ASN A 69 -1.58 -18.93 5.68
C ASN A 69 -0.06 -19.03 5.79
N ASN A 70 0.66 -17.91 5.91
CA ASN A 70 2.12 -17.87 6.00
C ASN A 70 2.56 -16.96 7.16
N ASP A 71 3.74 -17.25 7.72
CA ASP A 71 4.29 -16.51 8.86
C ASP A 71 5.23 -15.38 8.41
N PHE A 72 4.71 -14.40 7.67
CA PHE A 72 5.52 -13.28 7.17
C PHE A 72 5.96 -12.35 8.30
N SER A 73 7.28 -12.13 8.45
CA SER A 73 7.82 -11.17 9.42
C SER A 73 7.53 -9.72 9.04
N MET A 74 7.39 -9.42 7.75
CA MET A 74 7.03 -8.10 7.23
C MET A 74 6.42 -8.17 5.82
N VAL A 75 5.80 -7.05 5.39
CA VAL A 75 5.33 -6.88 4.00
C VAL A 75 5.81 -5.56 3.39
N ILE A 76 6.06 -5.57 2.07
CA ILE A 76 6.35 -4.38 1.28
C ILE A 76 5.40 -4.34 0.08
N ALA A 77 4.55 -3.32 0.03
CA ALA A 77 3.63 -3.04 -1.07
C ALA A 77 4.20 -1.92 -1.95
N TYR A 78 4.62 -2.26 -3.17
CA TYR A 78 5.11 -1.28 -4.14
C TYR A 78 3.97 -0.61 -4.89
N HIS A 79 4.00 0.72 -4.93
CA HIS A 79 3.05 1.57 -5.63
C HIS A 79 3.80 2.66 -6.41
N THR A 80 3.08 3.42 -7.24
CA THR A 80 3.57 4.67 -7.82
C THR A 80 2.57 5.77 -7.43
N GLN A 81 3.00 6.94 -6.99
CA GLN A 81 4.30 7.58 -7.16
C GLN A 81 4.60 8.55 -6.02
N GLY A 82 5.86 8.94 -5.86
CA GLY A 82 6.22 10.01 -4.91
C GLY A 82 7.63 9.92 -4.34
N ARG A 83 8.32 8.78 -4.51
CA ARG A 83 9.60 8.48 -3.85
C ARG A 83 9.50 8.65 -2.33
N VAL A 84 8.46 8.03 -1.76
CA VAL A 84 8.14 8.09 -0.34
C VAL A 84 7.79 6.70 0.19
N ILE A 85 8.22 6.43 1.41
CA ILE A 85 7.94 5.17 2.12
C ILE A 85 7.00 5.47 3.29
N TYR A 86 5.84 4.83 3.31
CA TYR A 86 4.89 4.89 4.41
C TYR A 86 4.97 3.63 5.26
N TYR A 87 5.12 3.77 6.57
CA TYR A 87 5.40 2.64 7.46
C TYR A 87 4.43 2.50 8.64
N GLN A 88 3.53 3.47 8.83
CA GLN A 88 2.65 3.55 9.99
C GLN A 88 1.19 3.32 9.59
N PHE A 89 0.35 2.90 10.54
CA PHE A 89 -1.11 2.88 10.42
C PHE A 89 -1.71 3.10 11.80
N GLN A 90 -2.39 4.23 12.04
CA GLN A 90 -3.09 4.52 13.31
C GLN A 90 -2.23 4.32 14.57
N ASN A 91 -0.92 4.59 14.49
CA ASN A 91 0.06 4.33 15.55
C ASN A 91 0.15 2.84 15.99
N MET A 92 -0.22 1.90 15.11
CA MET A 92 -0.20 0.47 15.34
C MET A 92 1.06 -0.24 14.83
N ALA A 93 1.88 0.42 14.00
CA ALA A 93 3.12 -0.18 13.51
C ALA A 93 4.08 -0.43 14.67
N PRO A 94 4.70 -1.62 14.73
CA PRO A 94 5.58 -1.97 15.84
C PRO A 94 6.86 -1.10 15.81
N PRO A 95 7.52 -0.88 16.96
CA PRO A 95 8.61 0.09 17.10
C PRO A 95 9.76 -0.08 16.09
N GLU A 96 10.12 -1.33 15.76
CA GLU A 96 11.18 -1.67 14.80
C GLU A 96 10.91 -1.16 13.38
N SER A 97 9.64 -0.86 13.05
CA SER A 97 9.27 -0.33 11.73
C SER A 97 9.95 1.00 11.43
N LEU A 98 10.22 1.82 12.45
CA LEU A 98 10.94 3.09 12.30
C LEU A 98 12.41 2.88 11.95
N ASP A 99 13.06 1.88 12.52
CA ASP A 99 14.45 1.58 12.20
C ASP A 99 14.56 0.98 10.79
N TYR A 100 13.63 0.08 10.44
CA TYR A 100 13.58 -0.50 9.09
C TYR A 100 13.31 0.55 8.02
N VAL A 101 12.35 1.47 8.24
CA VAL A 101 12.06 2.51 7.25
C VAL A 101 13.23 3.48 7.06
N ARG A 102 14.01 3.76 8.12
CA ARG A 102 15.23 4.58 8.03
C ARG A 102 16.30 3.90 7.17
N LEU A 103 16.47 2.59 7.32
CA LEU A 103 17.37 1.80 6.48
C LEU A 103 16.91 1.80 5.02
N PHE A 104 15.61 1.61 4.78
CA PHE A 104 15.06 1.64 3.42
C PHE A 104 15.19 3.03 2.77
N ALA A 105 14.95 4.10 3.53
CA ALA A 105 15.14 5.47 3.08
C ALA A 105 16.60 5.76 2.73
N LEU A 106 17.54 5.27 3.55
CA LEU A 106 18.98 5.40 3.28
C LEU A 106 19.39 4.67 2.00
N ALA A 107 18.93 3.42 1.84
CA ALA A 107 19.24 2.58 0.68
C ALA A 107 18.70 3.15 -0.64
N SER A 108 17.47 3.68 -0.61
CA SER A 108 16.79 4.16 -1.83
C SER A 108 16.95 5.64 -2.14
N GLY A 109 17.36 6.44 -1.14
CA GLY A 109 17.30 7.89 -1.15
C GLY A 109 15.86 8.46 -1.10
N TYR A 110 14.87 7.66 -0.73
CA TYR A 110 13.48 8.09 -0.61
C TYR A 110 13.22 8.73 0.75
N ALA A 111 12.25 9.64 0.82
CA ALA A 111 11.75 10.12 2.10
C ALA A 111 10.88 9.04 2.77
N TYR A 112 10.68 9.13 4.09
CA TYR A 112 9.69 8.31 4.78
C TYR A 112 8.71 9.17 5.59
N SER A 113 7.52 8.64 5.84
CA SER A 113 6.44 9.35 6.52
C SER A 113 5.53 8.39 7.30
N GLU A 114 4.93 8.89 8.38
CA GLU A 114 3.99 8.17 9.27
C GLU A 114 2.56 8.03 8.69
N ASN A 115 2.41 8.13 7.37
CA ASN A 115 1.19 8.39 6.57
C ASN A 115 0.87 9.89 6.39
N PRO A 116 0.33 10.29 5.22
CA PRO A 116 -0.27 11.60 5.07
C PRO A 116 -1.56 11.70 5.90
N GLU A 117 -1.90 12.91 6.35
CA GLU A 117 -3.14 13.22 7.08
C GLU A 117 -4.43 12.82 6.30
N GLU A 118 -4.31 12.59 4.99
CA GLU A 118 -5.31 11.93 4.16
C GLU A 118 -5.25 10.41 4.42
N ALA A 119 -5.87 9.98 5.52
CA ALA A 119 -5.89 8.59 5.98
C ALA A 119 -6.40 7.63 4.89
N SER A 120 -5.48 6.95 4.20
CA SER A 120 -5.79 5.76 3.40
C SER A 120 -6.11 4.63 4.37
N TYR A 121 -7.39 4.33 4.54
CA TYR A 121 -7.84 3.11 5.20
C TYR A 121 -7.95 1.99 4.14
N ALA A 122 -8.20 0.76 4.58
CA ALA A 122 -8.46 -0.39 3.73
C ALA A 122 -7.33 -0.83 2.77
N GLY A 123 -6.10 -0.34 2.98
CA GLY A 123 -4.92 -0.79 2.26
C GLY A 123 -4.40 -2.14 2.76
N TYR A 124 -3.65 -2.85 1.90
CA TYR A 124 -3.04 -4.12 2.27
C TYR A 124 -2.04 -3.98 3.42
N LYS A 125 -1.15 -2.97 3.35
CA LYS A 125 -0.21 -2.61 4.42
C LYS A 125 -0.95 -2.36 5.73
N ASP A 126 -2.03 -1.58 5.68
CA ASP A 126 -2.79 -1.18 6.87
C ASP A 126 -3.40 -2.39 7.55
N TRP A 127 -3.96 -3.32 6.77
CA TRP A 127 -4.51 -4.57 7.28
C TRP A 127 -3.44 -5.46 7.90
N PHE A 128 -2.28 -5.58 7.25
CA PHE A 128 -1.18 -6.36 7.79
C PHE A 128 -0.71 -5.81 9.16
N ILE A 129 -0.52 -4.49 9.26
CA ILE A 129 -0.14 -3.85 10.52
C ILE A 129 -1.23 -4.05 11.59
N GLN A 130 -2.51 -3.82 11.25
CA GLN A 130 -3.63 -3.90 12.18
C GLN A 130 -3.83 -5.32 12.75
N ASP A 131 -3.83 -6.33 11.88
CA ASP A 131 -4.26 -7.69 12.26
C ASP A 131 -3.09 -8.58 12.71
N PHE A 132 -1.87 -8.31 12.24
CA PHE A 132 -0.69 -9.11 12.58
C PHE A 132 0.27 -8.39 13.53
N GLY A 133 0.16 -7.06 13.69
CA GLY A 133 1.04 -6.28 14.55
C GLY A 133 2.51 -6.30 14.12
N ARG A 134 2.75 -6.46 12.81
CA ARG A 134 4.10 -6.63 12.21
C ARG A 134 4.44 -5.50 11.24
N PRO A 135 5.74 -5.27 10.95
CA PRO A 135 6.17 -4.21 10.05
C PRO A 135 5.55 -4.34 8.65
N GLY A 136 4.95 -3.24 8.17
CA GLY A 136 4.39 -3.15 6.83
C GLY A 136 4.75 -1.83 6.17
N PHE A 137 5.12 -1.86 4.89
CA PHE A 137 5.58 -0.68 4.16
C PHE A 137 4.85 -0.51 2.84
N THR A 138 4.49 0.73 2.52
CA THR A 138 4.07 1.13 1.17
C THR A 138 5.21 1.95 0.59
N ILE A 139 5.79 1.51 -0.51
CA ILE A 139 6.86 2.23 -1.20
C ILE A 139 6.29 2.81 -2.49
N GLU A 140 6.10 4.12 -2.51
CA GLU A 140 5.69 4.87 -3.68
C GLU A 140 6.91 5.22 -4.53
N VAL A 141 7.11 4.53 -5.66
CA VAL A 141 8.29 4.69 -6.53
C VAL A 141 8.04 5.66 -7.67
N GLY A 142 9.12 6.21 -8.24
CA GLY A 142 9.02 7.09 -9.41
C GLY A 142 8.36 8.45 -9.11
N LEU A 143 8.38 9.33 -10.12
CA LEU A 143 7.87 10.71 -10.04
C LEU A 143 7.01 11.06 -11.25
N GLY A 144 6.13 12.05 -11.10
CA GLY A 144 5.36 12.63 -12.21
C GLY A 144 3.86 12.51 -12.02
N ARG A 145 3.17 11.90 -12.99
CA ARG A 145 1.75 11.57 -12.92
C ARG A 145 1.53 10.15 -13.43
N ASN A 146 0.78 9.33 -12.68
CA ASN A 146 0.40 8.00 -13.14
C ASN A 146 -0.43 8.05 -14.43
N PRO A 147 -0.21 7.10 -15.37
CA PRO A 147 0.89 6.12 -15.38
C PRO A 147 2.24 6.80 -15.62
N ILE A 148 3.25 6.50 -14.79
CA ILE A 148 4.58 7.10 -14.93
C ILE A 148 5.32 6.55 -16.17
N PRO A 149 6.19 7.34 -16.82
CA PRO A 149 6.96 6.89 -17.99
C PRO A 149 7.85 5.66 -17.71
N ILE A 150 7.79 4.67 -18.61
CA ILE A 150 8.63 3.45 -18.53
C ILE A 150 10.14 3.73 -18.53
N ALA A 151 10.56 4.88 -19.04
CA ALA A 151 11.95 5.33 -18.99
C ALA A 151 12.50 5.44 -17.55
N GLN A 152 11.63 5.55 -16.53
CA GLN A 152 12.04 5.55 -15.13
C GLN A 152 12.36 4.15 -14.58
N PHE A 153 12.06 3.07 -15.30
CA PHE A 153 12.16 1.69 -14.79
C PHE A 153 13.54 1.37 -14.21
N ASN A 154 14.62 1.64 -14.96
CA ASN A 154 15.98 1.33 -14.49
C ASN A 154 16.35 2.12 -13.22
N THR A 155 15.95 3.40 -13.15
CA THR A 155 16.17 4.21 -11.95
C THR A 155 15.35 3.70 -10.77
N ILE A 156 14.09 3.32 -10.99
CA ILE A 156 13.23 2.75 -9.96
C ILE A 156 13.83 1.45 -9.43
N TYR A 157 14.22 0.53 -10.32
CA TYR A 157 14.81 -0.75 -9.94
C TYR A 157 16.10 -0.54 -9.14
N ASN A 158 17.04 0.26 -9.64
CA ASN A 158 18.32 0.50 -8.97
C ASN A 158 18.15 1.14 -7.58
N ASN A 159 17.16 2.02 -7.42
CA ASN A 159 16.88 2.64 -6.12
C ASN A 159 16.22 1.67 -5.13
N ASN A 160 15.60 0.58 -5.57
CA ASN A 160 14.86 -0.34 -4.68
C ASN A 160 15.51 -1.72 -4.56
N GLU A 161 16.53 -2.03 -5.36
CA GLU A 161 17.25 -3.30 -5.33
C GLU A 161 17.81 -3.60 -3.94
N GLU A 162 18.49 -2.63 -3.32
CA GLU A 162 19.06 -2.82 -1.98
C GLU A 162 17.98 -3.05 -0.91
N ILE A 163 16.81 -2.40 -1.01
CA ILE A 163 15.67 -2.67 -0.12
C ILE A 163 15.24 -4.13 -0.24
N MET A 164 15.09 -4.63 -1.46
CA MET A 164 14.65 -6.02 -1.71
C MET A 164 15.64 -7.06 -1.17
N LEU A 165 16.94 -6.75 -1.19
CA LEU A 165 17.98 -7.60 -0.64
C LEU A 165 18.09 -7.50 0.89
N MET A 166 17.87 -6.31 1.45
CA MET A 166 18.00 -6.03 2.87
C MET A 166 16.80 -6.51 3.67
N ALA A 167 15.57 -6.33 3.17
CA ALA A 167 14.35 -6.63 3.90
C ALA A 167 14.29 -8.06 4.48
N PRO A 168 14.70 -9.13 3.76
CA PRO A 168 14.72 -10.49 4.32
C PRO A 168 15.75 -10.70 5.44
N LEU A 169 16.73 -9.81 5.59
CA LEU A 169 17.76 -9.86 6.63
C LEU A 169 17.36 -9.07 7.88
N LEU A 170 16.31 -8.26 7.79
CA LEU A 170 15.77 -7.51 8.92
C LEU A 170 14.81 -8.42 9.69
N GLU A 171 15.33 -9.11 10.68
CA GLU A 171 14.50 -9.84 11.63
C GLU A 171 14.22 -8.99 12.87
N PRO A 172 13.02 -9.13 13.47
CA PRO A 172 12.78 -8.55 14.77
C PRO A 172 13.80 -9.15 15.74
N VAL A 173 14.54 -8.29 16.43
CA VAL A 173 15.39 -8.71 17.55
C VAL A 173 14.43 -9.10 18.68
N GLY A 174 13.89 -10.32 18.61
CA GLY A 174 13.03 -10.86 19.66
C GLY A 174 13.82 -11.04 20.96
N PRO A 175 13.17 -10.99 22.12
CA PRO A 175 13.80 -11.49 23.33
C PRO A 175 14.09 -12.98 23.14
N MET A 176 15.33 -13.41 23.46
CA MET A 176 15.64 -14.83 23.57
C MET A 176 14.66 -15.46 24.57
N ILE A 177 13.90 -16.45 24.10
CA ILE A 177 13.22 -17.44 24.96
C ILE A 177 14.26 -18.34 25.62
#